data_AF-A0A2D8FQT1-F1
#
_entry.id   AF-A0A2D8FQT1-F1
#
_cell.length_a   1.000
_cell.length_b   1.000
_cell.length_c   1.000
_cell.angle_alpha   90.00
_cell.angle_beta   90.00
_cell.angle_gamma   90.00
#
_symmetry.space_group_name_H-M   'P 1'
#
loop_
_entity.id
_entity.type
_entity.pdbx_description
1 polymer ?
#
loop_
_entity_poly.entity_id
_entity_poly.type
_entity_poly.pdbx_seq_one_letter_code
_entity_poly.pdbx_strand_id
1 'polypeptide(L)'
;MSILLVLVLYLQASSQVARPAPVDDLETCPAVPNEANAERDWEDFEFSTDKPGSPMWYADLGCYRRAAEASREYLTRGPLLGVRESAISHLHMARYLAFAGDEAGAALALGGARRSDQRTAAEIALDWNAYVEGLYGFLVKDRGLLDARLETLRTSPNEGDRYNGRNLSWLSRCFERTYMEAQTDAACAVEPGPAR
;
A
#
# COMPACT_ATOMS: atom_id res chain seq x y z
N MET A 1 -27.07 20.79 -50.43
CA MET A 1 -25.87 20.07 -49.93
C MET A 1 -25.41 20.78 -48.68
N SER A 2 -25.74 20.23 -47.52
CA SER A 2 -25.39 20.82 -46.21
C SER A 2 -24.08 20.21 -45.72
N ILE A 3 -23.12 21.07 -45.39
CA ILE A 3 -21.78 20.70 -44.92
C ILE A 3 -21.90 20.28 -43.45
N LEU A 4 -21.54 19.03 -43.16
CA LEU A 4 -21.39 18.50 -41.79
C LEU A 4 -20.22 19.20 -41.11
N LEU A 5 -20.48 19.83 -39.96
CA LEU A 5 -19.47 20.32 -39.04
C LEU A 5 -19.03 19.14 -38.14
N VAL A 6 -17.80 18.66 -38.30
CA VAL A 6 -17.19 17.68 -37.41
C VAL A 6 -16.50 18.43 -36.27
N LEU A 7 -17.07 18.38 -35.07
CA LEU A 7 -16.43 18.87 -33.84
C LEU A 7 -15.37 17.85 -33.40
N VAL A 8 -14.09 18.21 -33.51
CA VAL A 8 -12.99 17.45 -32.91
C VAL A 8 -12.85 17.90 -31.45
N LEU A 9 -13.34 17.08 -30.53
CA LEU A 9 -13.08 17.22 -29.10
C LEU A 9 -11.61 16.86 -28.83
N TYR A 10 -10.77 17.89 -28.61
CA TYR A 10 -9.42 17.72 -28.08
C TYR A 10 -9.53 17.26 -26.62
N LEU A 11 -9.36 15.97 -26.36
CA LEU A 11 -8.99 15.48 -25.04
C LEU A 11 -7.57 15.97 -24.73
N GLN A 12 -7.45 17.04 -23.95
CA GLN A 12 -6.21 17.33 -23.25
C GLN A 12 -6.11 16.33 -22.10
N ALA A 13 -5.45 15.21 -22.35
CA ALA A 13 -4.94 14.37 -21.29
C ALA A 13 -3.89 15.21 -20.54
N SER A 14 -4.28 15.72 -19.37
CA SER A 14 -3.34 16.30 -18.41
C SER A 14 -2.43 15.18 -17.94
N SER A 15 -1.36 14.92 -18.68
CA SER A 15 -0.24 14.14 -18.19
C SER A 15 0.41 14.94 -17.07
N GLN A 16 -0.10 14.76 -15.84
CA GLN A 16 0.67 15.08 -14.66
C GLN A 16 1.97 14.29 -14.79
N VAL A 17 3.06 14.98 -15.09
CA VAL A 17 4.40 14.39 -15.08
C VAL A 17 4.61 13.89 -13.66
N ALA A 18 4.54 12.56 -13.48
CA ALA A 18 4.82 11.93 -12.22
C ALA A 18 6.19 12.44 -11.74
N ARG A 19 6.23 13.05 -10.54
CA ARG A 19 7.50 13.47 -9.96
C ARG A 19 8.39 12.22 -9.85
N PRO A 20 9.67 12.28 -10.26
CA PRO A 20 10.54 11.13 -10.14
C PRO A 20 10.61 10.71 -8.67
N ALA A 21 10.43 9.40 -8.47
CA ALA A 21 10.61 8.74 -7.18
C ALA A 21 11.96 9.15 -6.55
N PRO A 22 12.04 9.38 -5.22
CA PRO A 22 13.31 9.56 -4.54
C PRO A 22 14.25 8.40 -4.88
N VAL A 23 15.47 8.70 -5.33
CA VAL A 23 16.47 7.67 -5.64
C VAL A 23 17.16 7.30 -4.34
N ASP A 24 17.19 6.01 -4.01
CA ASP A 24 17.87 5.52 -2.82
C ASP A 24 19.39 5.72 -3.03
N ASP A 25 19.99 6.62 -2.24
CA ASP A 25 21.43 6.79 -2.22
C ASP A 25 22.08 5.62 -1.45
N LEU A 26 23.17 5.07 -1.97
CA LEU A 26 23.88 3.95 -1.37
C LEU A 26 24.50 4.30 -0.01
N GLU A 27 24.79 5.58 0.24
CA GLU A 27 25.34 6.04 1.51
C GLU A 27 24.28 5.99 2.64
N THR A 28 23.01 6.24 2.33
CA THR A 28 21.90 6.22 3.30
C THR A 28 21.07 4.93 3.26
N CYS A 29 21.08 4.23 2.14
CA CYS A 29 20.34 2.99 1.90
C CYS A 29 21.29 1.86 1.48
N PRO A 30 22.12 1.36 2.42
CA PRO A 30 23.14 0.38 2.11
C PRO A 30 22.53 -0.93 1.62
N ALA A 31 23.14 -1.53 0.61
CA ALA A 31 22.74 -2.84 0.13
C ALA A 31 23.15 -3.92 1.15
N VAL A 32 22.17 -4.66 1.68
CA VAL A 32 22.40 -5.86 2.48
C VAL A 32 22.17 -7.10 1.61
N PRO A 33 23.06 -8.12 1.63
CA PRO A 33 22.83 -9.37 0.92
C PRO A 33 21.52 -10.03 1.33
N ASN A 34 20.65 -10.31 0.35
CA ASN A 34 19.29 -10.80 0.59
C ASN A 34 19.25 -12.30 0.94
N GLU A 35 20.36 -13.03 0.76
CA GLU A 35 20.46 -14.47 1.07
C GLU A 35 20.15 -14.73 2.55
N ALA A 36 20.62 -13.86 3.44
CA ALA A 36 20.37 -13.96 4.87
C ALA A 36 18.90 -13.70 5.26
N ASN A 37 18.08 -13.10 4.38
CA ASN A 37 16.65 -12.94 4.63
C ASN A 37 15.88 -14.20 4.30
N ALA A 38 16.28 -14.96 3.27
CA ALA A 38 15.56 -16.15 2.81
C ALA A 38 15.53 -17.29 3.85
N GLU A 39 16.39 -17.23 4.86
CA GLU A 39 16.48 -18.23 5.93
C GLU A 39 15.81 -17.79 7.25
N ARG A 40 15.30 -16.54 7.32
CA ARG A 40 14.65 -16.01 8.53
C ARG A 40 13.23 -16.56 8.65
N ASP A 41 12.75 -16.66 9.88
CA ASP A 41 11.31 -16.80 10.11
C ASP A 41 10.58 -15.51 9.72
N TRP A 42 9.29 -15.64 9.41
CA TRP A 42 8.50 -14.54 8.87
C TRP A 42 8.35 -13.38 9.86
N GLU A 43 8.26 -13.65 11.16
CA GLU A 43 8.04 -12.59 12.15
C GLU A 43 9.31 -11.73 12.32
N ASP A 44 10.47 -12.38 12.45
CA ASP A 44 11.78 -11.72 12.48
C ASP A 44 12.07 -10.96 11.18
N PHE A 45 11.70 -11.53 10.02
CA PHE A 45 11.88 -10.87 8.74
C PHE A 45 10.95 -9.67 8.57
N GLU A 46 9.65 -9.84 8.78
CA GLU A 46 8.63 -8.86 8.37
C GLU A 46 8.59 -7.64 9.29
N PHE A 47 8.82 -7.82 10.60
CA PHE A 47 8.54 -6.78 11.60
C PHE A 47 9.78 -6.21 12.30
N SER A 48 10.95 -6.82 12.18
CA SER A 48 12.13 -6.35 12.93
C SER A 48 12.72 -5.08 12.33
N THR A 49 12.97 -4.08 13.18
CA THR A 49 13.78 -2.88 12.88
C THR A 49 15.25 -3.05 13.25
N ASP A 50 15.65 -4.18 13.86
CA ASP A 50 17.02 -4.40 14.35
C ASP A 50 17.85 -5.31 13.43
N LYS A 51 17.22 -5.89 12.41
CA LYS A 51 17.83 -6.88 11.53
C LYS A 51 18.16 -6.23 10.19
N PRO A 52 19.44 -5.92 9.89
CA PRO A 52 19.81 -5.36 8.60
C PRO A 52 19.26 -6.19 7.44
N GLY A 53 18.73 -5.48 6.45
CA GLY A 53 18.13 -6.08 5.26
C GLY A 53 16.64 -6.45 5.41
N SER A 54 16.03 -6.39 6.60
CA SER A 54 14.58 -6.58 6.72
C SER A 54 13.82 -5.39 6.10
N PRO A 55 12.56 -5.58 5.68
CA PRO A 55 11.78 -4.49 5.10
C PRO A 55 11.52 -3.36 6.11
N MET A 56 11.24 -3.68 7.38
CA MET A 56 11.03 -2.67 8.42
C MET A 56 12.30 -1.92 8.79
N TRP A 57 13.47 -2.56 8.79
CA TRP A 57 14.75 -1.88 8.97
C TRP A 57 15.02 -0.89 7.83
N TYR A 58 14.82 -1.29 6.57
CA TYR A 58 14.92 -0.36 5.45
C TYR A 58 13.90 0.78 5.52
N ALA A 59 12.65 0.48 5.89
CA ALA A 59 11.59 1.48 6.00
C ALA A 59 11.84 2.51 7.11
N ASP A 60 12.43 2.09 8.23
CA ASP A 60 12.85 2.98 9.33
C ASP A 60 13.90 4.01 8.88
N LEU A 61 14.78 3.60 7.96
CA LEU A 61 15.76 4.48 7.30
C LEU A 61 15.17 5.33 6.16
N GLY A 62 13.89 5.18 5.83
CA GLY A 62 13.25 5.83 4.67
C GLY A 62 13.61 5.20 3.32
N CYS A 63 14.24 4.03 3.31
CA CYS A 63 14.72 3.32 2.11
C CYS A 63 13.62 2.43 1.52
N TYR A 64 12.50 3.04 1.10
CA TYR A 64 11.29 2.29 0.74
C TYR A 64 11.46 1.41 -0.51
N ARG A 65 12.30 1.79 -1.48
CA ARG A 65 12.55 0.93 -2.65
C ARG A 65 13.30 -0.34 -2.23
N ARG A 66 14.33 -0.22 -1.38
CA ARG A 66 15.01 -1.38 -0.77
C ARG A 66 14.07 -2.23 0.10
N ALA A 67 13.18 -1.61 0.86
CA ALA A 67 12.19 -2.34 1.66
C ALA A 67 11.28 -3.21 0.77
N ALA A 68 10.78 -2.65 -0.34
CA ALA A 68 9.99 -3.39 -1.33
C ALA A 68 10.79 -4.51 -2.00
N GLU A 69 12.07 -4.28 -2.33
CA GLU A 69 12.98 -5.30 -2.85
C GLU A 69 13.15 -6.46 -1.87
N ALA A 70 13.39 -6.17 -0.59
CA ALA A 70 13.53 -7.20 0.44
C ALA A 70 12.25 -8.03 0.57
N SER A 71 11.07 -7.39 0.62
CA SER A 71 9.78 -8.11 0.67
C SER A 71 9.58 -9.02 -0.56
N ARG A 72 9.87 -8.52 -1.76
CA ARG A 72 9.74 -9.31 -3.00
C ARG A 72 10.66 -10.53 -3.00
N GLU A 73 11.91 -10.35 -2.59
CA GLU A 73 12.89 -11.43 -2.51
C GLU A 73 12.46 -12.51 -1.53
N TYR A 74 11.99 -12.12 -0.35
CA TYR A 74 11.51 -13.06 0.65
C TYR A 74 10.24 -13.80 0.20
N LEU A 75 9.28 -13.10 -0.42
CA LEU A 75 8.10 -13.74 -1.03
C LEU A 75 8.45 -14.73 -2.15
N THR A 76 9.61 -14.57 -2.79
CA THR A 76 10.05 -15.41 -3.91
C THR A 76 10.92 -16.58 -3.46
N ARG A 77 11.83 -16.35 -2.51
CA ARG A 77 12.90 -17.29 -2.14
C ARG A 77 12.89 -17.72 -0.67
N GLY A 78 12.10 -17.06 0.17
CA GLY A 78 11.96 -17.39 1.59
C GLY A 78 11.11 -18.64 1.82
N PRO A 79 10.82 -18.95 3.10
CA PRO A 79 9.92 -20.04 3.46
C PRO A 79 8.53 -19.86 2.84
N LEU A 80 7.84 -20.98 2.60
CA LEU A 80 6.45 -20.94 2.15
C LEU A 80 5.57 -20.35 3.25
N LEU A 81 4.95 -19.21 2.94
CA LEU A 81 4.08 -18.49 3.87
C LEU A 81 2.65 -19.01 3.85
N GLY A 82 2.00 -18.95 5.01
CA GLY A 82 0.55 -19.11 5.10
C GLY A 82 -0.20 -17.96 4.41
N VAL A 83 -1.50 -18.14 4.20
CA VAL A 83 -2.37 -17.14 3.53
C VAL A 83 -2.30 -15.77 4.20
N ARG A 84 -2.36 -15.75 5.54
CA ARG A 84 -2.32 -14.50 6.32
C ARG A 84 -0.99 -13.77 6.15
N GLU A 85 0.11 -14.50 6.29
CA GLU A 85 1.49 -13.99 6.26
C GLU A 85 1.82 -13.44 4.87
N SER A 86 1.53 -14.24 3.83
CA SER A 86 1.69 -13.82 2.44
C SER A 86 0.91 -12.54 2.13
N ALA A 87 -0.35 -12.46 2.58
CA ALA A 87 -1.17 -11.27 2.37
C ALA A 87 -0.63 -10.02 3.08
N ILE A 88 -0.08 -10.17 4.28
CA ILE A 88 0.54 -9.06 5.03
C ILE A 88 1.81 -8.60 4.33
N SER A 89 2.70 -9.52 3.95
CA SER A 89 3.95 -9.20 3.25
C SER A 89 3.69 -8.50 1.91
N HIS A 90 2.67 -8.92 1.15
CA HIS A 90 2.27 -8.22 -0.07
C HIS A 90 1.71 -6.82 0.22
N LEU A 91 0.92 -6.65 1.29
CA LEU A 91 0.43 -5.33 1.68
C LEU A 91 1.60 -4.39 2.02
N HIS A 92 2.54 -4.83 2.85
CA HIS A 92 3.69 -3.99 3.22
C HIS A 92 4.57 -3.68 2.02
N MET A 93 4.86 -4.67 1.17
CA MET A 93 5.55 -4.45 -0.10
C MET A 93 4.86 -3.37 -0.95
N ALA A 94 3.54 -3.45 -1.10
CA ALA A 94 2.77 -2.44 -1.83
C ALA A 94 2.91 -1.04 -1.21
N ARG A 95 2.84 -0.93 0.12
CA ARG A 95 3.03 0.35 0.81
C ARG A 95 4.43 0.91 0.60
N TYR A 96 5.47 0.06 0.65
CA TYR A 96 6.83 0.48 0.38
C TYR A 96 7.01 0.98 -1.06
N LEU A 97 6.44 0.27 -2.06
CA LEU A 97 6.42 0.74 -3.45
C LEU A 97 5.73 2.10 -3.57
N ALA A 98 4.56 2.27 -2.93
CA ALA A 98 3.80 3.51 -2.97
C ALA A 98 4.55 4.68 -2.28
N PHE A 99 5.20 4.44 -1.14
CA PHE A 99 6.08 5.42 -0.50
C PHE A 99 7.29 5.77 -1.36
N ALA A 100 7.83 4.81 -2.10
CA ALA A 100 8.88 5.03 -3.08
C ALA A 100 8.37 5.72 -4.36
N GLY A 101 7.07 6.07 -4.47
CA GLY A 101 6.48 6.72 -5.63
C GLY A 101 6.08 5.80 -6.79
N ASP A 102 6.26 4.47 -6.65
CA ASP A 102 5.79 3.48 -7.62
C ASP A 102 4.36 3.03 -7.30
N GLU A 103 3.39 3.93 -7.50
CA GLU A 103 1.98 3.65 -7.22
C GLU A 103 1.39 2.56 -8.13
N ALA A 104 1.89 2.45 -9.37
CA ALA A 104 1.46 1.42 -10.31
C ALA A 104 1.94 0.03 -9.87
N GLY A 105 3.22 -0.11 -9.52
CA GLY A 105 3.77 -1.34 -8.95
C GLY A 105 3.11 -1.69 -7.62
N ALA A 106 2.83 -0.70 -6.77
CA ALA A 106 2.09 -0.89 -5.53
C ALA A 106 0.68 -1.46 -5.77
N ALA A 107 -0.07 -0.92 -6.73
CA ALA A 107 -1.40 -1.41 -7.09
C ALA A 107 -1.36 -2.87 -7.57
N LEU A 108 -0.34 -3.25 -8.35
CA LEU A 108 -0.13 -4.65 -8.75
C LEU A 108 0.19 -5.55 -7.56
N ALA A 109 1.07 -5.10 -6.65
CA ALA A 109 1.46 -5.84 -5.45
C ALA A 109 0.27 -6.10 -4.51
N LEU A 110 -0.69 -5.17 -4.41
CA LEU A 110 -1.92 -5.36 -3.64
C LEU A 110 -2.77 -6.53 -4.12
N GLY A 111 -2.62 -6.97 -5.39
CA GLY A 111 -3.26 -8.18 -5.89
C GLY A 111 -2.94 -9.42 -5.04
N GLY A 112 -1.68 -9.56 -4.61
CA GLY A 112 -1.23 -10.64 -3.72
C GLY A 112 -1.59 -10.42 -2.24
N ALA A 113 -2.01 -9.20 -1.87
CA ALA A 113 -2.50 -8.90 -0.53
C ALA A 113 -3.95 -9.34 -0.32
N ARG A 114 -4.72 -9.59 -1.38
CA ARG A 114 -6.10 -10.09 -1.25
C ARG A 114 -6.11 -11.50 -0.68
N ARG A 115 -7.09 -11.79 0.16
CA ARG A 115 -7.32 -13.15 0.68
C ARG A 115 -8.55 -13.72 -0.01
N SER A 116 -8.53 -15.01 -0.33
CA SER A 116 -9.81 -15.72 -0.41
C SER A 116 -10.46 -15.54 0.95
N ASP A 117 -11.74 -15.20 0.96
CA ASP A 117 -12.58 -14.99 2.14
C ASP A 117 -12.70 -16.21 3.08
N GLN A 118 -11.83 -17.22 2.91
CA GLN A 118 -11.60 -18.37 3.77
C GLN A 118 -10.94 -17.94 5.09
N ARG A 119 -11.69 -17.16 5.87
CA ARG A 119 -11.39 -16.89 7.27
C ARG A 119 -11.39 -18.21 8.02
N THR A 120 -10.31 -18.52 8.71
CA THR A 120 -10.36 -19.59 9.71
C THR A 120 -11.11 -19.09 10.95
N ALA A 121 -11.73 -19.98 11.71
CA ALA A 121 -12.47 -19.60 12.92
C ALA A 121 -11.60 -18.96 14.02
N ALA A 122 -10.28 -19.06 13.90
CA ALA A 122 -9.30 -18.48 14.84
C ALA A 122 -8.85 -17.06 14.45
N GLU A 123 -9.19 -16.56 13.26
CA GLU A 123 -8.79 -15.22 12.82
C GLU A 123 -9.78 -14.15 13.26
N ILE A 124 -9.26 -12.98 13.64
CA ILE A 124 -10.08 -11.78 13.87
C ILE A 124 -10.89 -11.53 12.60
N ALA A 125 -12.21 -11.44 12.73
CA ALA A 125 -13.13 -11.21 11.63
C ALA A 125 -13.02 -9.77 11.09
N LEU A 126 -11.90 -9.47 10.43
CA LEU A 126 -11.66 -8.23 9.71
C LEU A 126 -12.13 -8.36 8.27
N ASP A 127 -12.75 -7.31 7.73
CA ASP A 127 -12.93 -7.13 6.29
C ASP A 127 -11.62 -6.63 5.65
N TRP A 128 -10.62 -7.51 5.68
CA TRP A 128 -9.30 -7.26 5.12
C TRP A 128 -9.35 -6.86 3.64
N ASN A 129 -10.21 -7.51 2.86
CA ASN A 129 -10.32 -7.23 1.44
C ASN A 129 -10.92 -5.84 1.18
N ALA A 130 -11.86 -5.37 1.99
CA ALA A 130 -12.33 -3.98 1.89
C ALA A 130 -11.18 -2.98 2.11
N TYR A 131 -10.28 -3.24 3.08
CA TYR A 131 -9.12 -2.38 3.29
C TYR A 131 -8.14 -2.38 2.10
N VAL A 132 -7.78 -3.57 1.61
CA VAL A 132 -6.89 -3.73 0.45
C VAL A 132 -7.48 -3.07 -0.81
N GLU A 133 -8.78 -3.25 -1.06
CA GLU A 133 -9.47 -2.65 -2.21
C GLU A 133 -9.59 -1.13 -2.08
N GLY A 134 -9.75 -0.60 -0.86
CA GLY A 134 -9.71 0.84 -0.61
C GLY A 134 -8.34 1.44 -0.91
N LEU A 135 -7.25 0.80 -0.46
CA LEU A 135 -5.88 1.21 -0.82
C LEU A 135 -5.68 1.17 -2.34
N TYR A 136 -6.13 0.11 -3.00
CA TYR A 136 -6.05 -0.03 -4.45
C TYR A 136 -6.78 1.13 -5.15
N GLY A 137 -8.01 1.46 -4.71
CA GLY A 137 -8.79 2.58 -5.24
C GLY A 137 -8.03 3.91 -5.16
N PHE A 138 -7.33 4.18 -4.06
CA PHE A 138 -6.46 5.36 -3.96
C PHE A 138 -5.31 5.34 -4.99
N LEU A 139 -4.59 4.21 -5.08
CA LEU A 139 -3.39 4.10 -5.94
C LEU A 139 -3.73 4.20 -7.43
N VAL A 140 -4.88 3.67 -7.86
CA VAL A 140 -5.32 3.76 -9.26
C VAL A 140 -6.21 4.97 -9.55
N LYS A 141 -6.35 5.88 -8.57
CA LYS A 141 -7.21 7.08 -8.64
C LYS A 141 -8.67 6.76 -8.98
N ASP A 142 -9.20 5.67 -8.43
CA ASP A 142 -10.63 5.36 -8.38
C ASP A 142 -11.25 5.84 -7.06
N ARG A 143 -11.80 7.06 -7.10
CA ARG A 143 -12.43 7.70 -5.94
C ARG A 143 -13.66 6.93 -5.46
N GLY A 144 -14.44 6.38 -6.38
CA GLY A 144 -15.68 5.67 -6.06
C GLY A 144 -15.40 4.39 -5.27
N LEU A 145 -14.37 3.63 -5.69
CA LEU A 145 -13.94 2.44 -4.98
C LEU A 145 -13.41 2.77 -3.58
N LEU A 146 -12.54 3.78 -3.45
CA LEU A 146 -12.01 4.20 -2.15
C LEU A 146 -13.14 4.59 -1.18
N ASP A 147 -14.06 5.46 -1.62
CA ASP A 147 -15.14 5.95 -0.76
C ASP A 147 -16.11 4.83 -0.36
N ALA A 148 -16.42 3.90 -1.28
CA ALA A 148 -17.28 2.75 -0.99
C ALA A 148 -16.67 1.80 0.05
N ARG A 149 -15.36 1.51 -0.06
CA ARG A 149 -14.65 0.66 0.91
C ARG A 149 -14.41 1.36 2.24
N LEU A 150 -14.13 2.65 2.20
CA LEU A 150 -14.05 3.47 3.40
C LEU A 150 -15.36 3.43 4.20
N GLU A 151 -16.51 3.60 3.54
CA GLU A 151 -17.81 3.56 4.21
C GLU A 151 -18.11 2.19 4.82
N THR A 152 -17.78 1.11 4.09
CA THR A 152 -17.90 -0.27 4.59
C THR A 152 -17.12 -0.44 5.90
N LEU A 153 -15.87 0.02 5.95
CA LEU A 153 -15.02 -0.12 7.14
C LEU A 153 -15.44 0.81 8.29
N ARG A 154 -15.89 2.03 7.99
CA ARG A 154 -16.34 3.00 9.01
C ARG A 154 -17.60 2.54 9.73
N THR A 155 -18.50 1.84 9.03
CA THR A 155 -19.77 1.34 9.59
C THR A 155 -19.66 -0.06 10.19
N SER A 156 -18.48 -0.70 10.10
CA SER A 156 -18.26 -2.04 10.67
C SER A 156 -18.40 -2.05 12.20
N PRO A 157 -19.07 -3.08 12.78
CA PRO A 157 -19.08 -3.28 14.22
C PRO A 157 -17.70 -3.73 14.77
N ASN A 158 -16.78 -4.18 13.91
CA ASN A 158 -15.43 -4.58 14.31
C ASN A 158 -14.50 -3.36 14.47
N GLU A 159 -13.78 -3.28 15.60
CA GLU A 159 -12.86 -2.17 15.88
C GLU A 159 -11.66 -2.12 14.92
N GLY A 160 -11.11 -3.28 14.54
CA GLY A 160 -10.00 -3.36 13.59
C GLY A 160 -10.39 -2.90 12.18
N ASP A 161 -11.63 -3.15 11.77
CA ASP A 161 -12.15 -2.58 10.51
C ASP A 161 -12.27 -1.06 10.60
N ARG A 162 -12.80 -0.54 11.72
CA ARG A 162 -12.84 0.91 11.93
C ARG A 162 -11.45 1.53 11.97
N TYR A 163 -10.44 0.83 12.51
CA TYR A 163 -9.04 1.24 12.44
C TYR A 163 -8.55 1.32 10.99
N ASN A 164 -8.81 0.29 10.18
CA ASN A 164 -8.48 0.30 8.75
C ASN A 164 -9.22 1.43 8.00
N GLY A 165 -10.48 1.69 8.34
CA GLY A 165 -11.26 2.81 7.82
C GLY A 165 -10.65 4.18 8.17
N ARG A 166 -10.07 4.33 9.36
CA ARG A 166 -9.32 5.55 9.71
C ARG A 166 -8.10 5.74 8.81
N ASN A 167 -7.34 4.68 8.53
CA ASN A 167 -6.20 4.75 7.60
C ASN A 167 -6.66 5.16 6.19
N LEU A 168 -7.75 4.59 5.68
CA LEU A 168 -8.33 5.00 4.39
C LEU A 168 -8.85 6.46 4.40
N SER A 169 -9.23 6.99 5.55
CA SER A 169 -9.73 8.37 5.65
C SER A 169 -8.64 9.40 5.34
N TRP A 170 -7.38 9.11 5.67
CA TRP A 170 -6.24 9.98 5.33
C TRP A 170 -6.07 10.06 3.81
N LEU A 171 -6.13 8.90 3.16
CA LEU A 171 -6.07 8.77 1.70
C LEU A 171 -7.25 9.47 1.02
N SER A 172 -8.48 9.31 1.52
CA SER A 172 -9.67 9.97 0.95
C SER A 172 -9.61 11.50 1.09
N ARG A 173 -9.11 12.01 2.23
CA ARG A 173 -8.92 13.45 2.46
C ARG A 173 -7.95 14.10 1.49
N CYS A 174 -6.88 13.39 1.12
CA CYS A 174 -5.84 13.86 0.21
C CYS A 174 -5.76 13.03 -1.08
N PHE A 175 -6.92 12.67 -1.64
CA PHE A 175 -7.03 11.75 -2.76
C PHE A 175 -6.15 12.07 -3.98
N GLU A 176 -6.07 13.37 -4.32
CA GLU A 176 -5.31 13.85 -5.49
C GLU A 176 -3.79 13.90 -5.26
N ARG A 177 -3.32 13.61 -4.05
CA ARG A 177 -1.88 13.62 -3.73
C ARG A 177 -1.24 12.26 -3.99
N THR A 178 0.09 12.23 -3.96
CA THR A 178 0.82 10.95 -3.93
C THR A 178 0.53 10.22 -2.62
N TYR A 179 0.71 8.90 -2.60
CA TYR A 179 0.57 8.08 -1.39
C TYR A 179 1.44 8.59 -0.25
N MET A 180 2.71 8.91 -0.54
CA MET A 180 3.63 9.48 0.45
C MET A 180 3.09 10.78 1.05
N GLU A 181 2.67 11.74 0.22
CA GLU A 181 2.11 13.01 0.70
C GLU A 181 0.80 12.80 1.49
N ALA A 182 -0.10 11.93 1.02
CA ALA A 182 -1.36 11.64 1.71
C ALA A 182 -1.16 11.00 3.09
N GLN A 183 -0.09 10.23 3.27
CA GLN A 183 0.21 9.50 4.51
C GLN A 183 1.08 10.28 5.49
N THR A 184 1.82 11.31 5.04
CA THR A 184 2.82 12.01 5.88
C THR A 184 2.52 13.49 6.09
N ASP A 185 1.76 14.14 5.22
CA ASP A 185 1.41 15.54 5.39
C ASP A 185 0.34 15.71 6.49
N ALA A 186 0.63 16.55 7.48
CA ALA A 186 -0.31 16.88 8.56
C ALA A 186 -1.65 17.44 8.05
N ALA A 187 -1.68 18.08 6.88
CA ALA A 187 -2.91 18.55 6.24
C ALA A 187 -3.85 17.40 5.82
N CYS A 188 -3.31 16.18 5.67
CA CYS A 188 -4.04 14.96 5.31
C CYS A 188 -4.44 14.13 6.53
N ALA A 189 -3.81 14.36 7.68
CA ALA A 189 -4.14 13.67 8.91
C ALA A 189 -5.61 13.89 9.27
N VAL A 190 -6.31 12.81 9.62
CA VAL A 190 -7.67 12.87 10.15
C VAL A 190 -7.57 12.66 11.65
N GLU A 191 -8.05 13.63 12.45
CA GLU A 191 -8.04 13.49 13.90
C GLU A 191 -8.76 12.20 14.31
N PRO A 192 -8.25 11.46 15.31
CA PRO A 192 -8.95 10.32 15.84
C PRO A 192 -10.27 10.84 16.45
N GLY A 193 -11.38 10.62 15.74
CA GLY A 193 -12.70 10.87 16.28
C GLY A 193 -12.91 10.09 17.58
N PRO A 194 -13.78 10.55 18.49
CA PRO A 194 -14.01 9.84 19.75
C PRO A 194 -14.42 8.39 19.47
N ALA A 195 -13.78 7.46 20.17
CA ALA A 195 -14.23 6.07 20.21
C ALA A 195 -15.69 6.07 20.68
N ARG A 196 -16.62 5.71 19.79
CA ARG A 196 -18.01 5.47 20.14
C ARG A 196 -18.18 4.02 20.53
#